data_AF-A0A0C2F647-F1
#
_entry.id   AF-A0A0C2F647-F1
#
_cell.length_a   1.000
_cell.length_b   1.000
_cell.length_c   1.000
_cell.angle_alpha   90.00
_cell.angle_beta   90.00
_cell.angle_gamma   90.00
#
_symmetry.space_group_name_H-M   'P 1'
#
loop_
_entity.id
_entity.type
_entity.pdbx_description
1 polymer ?
#
loop_
_entity_poly.entity_id
_entity_poly.type
_entity_poly.pdbx_seq_one_letter_code
_entity_poly.pdbx_strand_id
1 'polypeptide(L)'
;TVLKGTYCPNYGGTFSDYFRATAIDMHNYYRRLLATGWAKNGDGYAKSGTKMIELTYDCDLEEKAVIEAINCGDKATAATAAGESFWTSGNFDLDHEQAMIQ
;
A
#
# COMPACT_ATOMS: atom_id res chain seq x y z
N THR A 1 2.26 -3.41 20.95
CA THR A 1 3.40 -4.14 20.37
C THR A 1 2.88 -5.01 19.25
N VAL A 2 3.16 -4.66 17.99
CA VAL A 2 2.80 -5.53 16.85
C VAL A 2 3.80 -6.69 16.85
N LEU A 3 3.31 -7.91 17.04
CA LEU A 3 4.13 -9.11 17.13
C LEU A 3 4.59 -9.50 15.72
N LYS A 4 5.89 -9.76 15.59
CA LYS A 4 6.53 -10.27 14.37
C LYS A 4 5.85 -11.57 13.93
N GLY A 5 5.32 -11.61 12.71
CA GLY A 5 4.64 -12.76 12.11
C GLY A 5 3.11 -12.72 12.13
N THR A 6 2.48 -11.55 12.32
CA THR A 6 0.99 -11.46 12.29
C THR A 6 0.45 -11.41 10.86
N TYR A 7 1.12 -10.69 9.96
CA TYR A 7 0.69 -10.55 8.57
C TYR A 7 1.24 -11.65 7.68
N CYS A 8 2.55 -11.87 7.69
CA CYS A 8 3.21 -12.88 6.86
C CYS A 8 4.17 -13.76 7.69
N PRO A 9 3.65 -14.78 8.42
CA PRO A 9 4.43 -15.56 9.39
C PRO A 9 5.55 -16.43 8.79
N ASN A 10 5.42 -16.82 7.52
CA ASN A 10 6.38 -17.69 6.83
C ASN A 10 7.22 -16.93 5.77
N TYR A 11 7.10 -15.61 5.70
CA TYR A 11 7.92 -14.79 4.82
C TYR A 11 9.12 -14.27 5.60
N GLY A 12 10.33 -14.65 5.18
CA GLY A 12 11.58 -14.02 5.59
C GLY A 12 11.76 -12.62 4.98
N GLY A 13 10.67 -11.86 4.90
CA GLY A 13 10.54 -10.66 4.08
C GLY A 13 11.31 -9.46 4.63
N THR A 14 11.70 -8.58 3.70
CA THR A 14 12.43 -7.33 3.94
C THR A 14 11.64 -6.33 4.78
N PHE A 15 10.30 -6.39 4.74
CA PHE A 15 9.43 -5.45 5.43
C PHE A 15 9.02 -5.91 6.83
N SER A 16 8.86 -4.95 7.73
CA SER A 16 8.37 -5.16 9.10
C SER A 16 6.85 -5.31 9.12
N ASP A 17 6.29 -5.97 10.15
CA ASP A 17 4.84 -6.02 10.32
C ASP A 17 4.23 -4.64 10.60
N TYR A 18 5.03 -3.70 11.11
CA TYR A 18 4.62 -2.31 11.27
C TYR A 18 4.43 -1.64 9.90
N PHE A 19 5.34 -1.87 8.96
CA PHE A 19 5.19 -1.41 7.58
C PHE A 19 3.93 -2.00 6.93
N ARG A 20 3.71 -3.31 7.08
CA ARG A 20 2.51 -3.99 6.54
C ARG A 20 1.21 -3.44 7.14
N ALA A 21 1.17 -3.20 8.45
CA ALA A 21 0.04 -2.56 9.12
C ALA A 21 -0.21 -1.16 8.57
N THR A 22 0.86 -0.34 8.47
CA THR A 22 0.78 1.01 7.94
C THR A 22 0.26 1.00 6.50
N ALA A 23 0.73 0.08 5.66
CA ALA A 23 0.29 -0.09 4.28
C ALA A 23 -1.22 -0.28 4.18
N ILE A 24 -1.75 -1.27 4.90
CA ILE A 24 -3.18 -1.61 4.79
C ILE A 24 -4.06 -0.57 5.45
N ASP A 25 -3.61 0.02 6.57
CA ASP A 25 -4.32 1.06 7.28
C ASP A 25 -4.44 2.33 6.44
N MET A 26 -3.38 2.75 5.75
CA MET A 26 -3.41 3.91 4.85
C MET A 26 -4.38 3.70 3.68
N HIS A 27 -4.36 2.52 3.05
CA HIS A 27 -5.31 2.19 1.99
C HIS A 27 -6.76 2.23 2.50
N ASN A 28 -7.03 1.57 3.62
CA ASN A 28 -8.38 1.50 4.17
C ASN A 28 -8.86 2.86 4.71
N TYR A 29 -7.95 3.69 5.24
CA TYR A 29 -8.25 5.06 5.65
C TYR A 29 -8.78 5.89 4.46
N TYR A 30 -8.07 5.93 3.34
CA TYR A 30 -8.52 6.69 2.16
C TYR A 30 -9.77 6.09 1.53
N ARG A 31 -9.90 4.76 1.50
CA ARG A 31 -11.13 4.09 1.03
C ARG A 31 -12.34 4.47 1.88
N ARG A 32 -12.19 4.57 3.20
CA ARG A 32 -13.25 5.04 4.11
C ARG A 32 -13.57 6.52 3.90
N LEU A 33 -12.55 7.35 3.67
CA LEU A 33 -12.72 8.78 3.37
C LEU A 33 -13.52 8.98 2.06
N LEU A 34 -13.23 8.18 1.04
CA LEU A 34 -13.98 8.14 -0.22
C LEU A 34 -15.41 7.59 -0.02
N ALA A 35 -15.58 6.50 0.73
CA ALA A 35 -16.88 5.89 0.98
C ALA A 35 -17.86 6.86 1.67
N THR A 36 -17.33 7.68 2.58
CA THR A 36 -18.12 8.67 3.33
C THR A 36 -18.34 9.99 2.59
N GLY A 37 -17.68 10.20 1.44
CA GLY A 37 -17.79 11.43 0.65
C GLY A 37 -17.00 12.61 1.24
N TRP A 38 -16.06 12.36 2.15
CA TRP A 38 -15.21 13.39 2.76
C TRP A 38 -13.85 13.54 2.06
N ALA A 39 -13.58 12.74 1.02
CA ALA A 39 -12.36 12.84 0.25
C ALA A 39 -12.41 14.10 -0.63
N LYS A 40 -11.52 15.06 -0.35
CA LYS A 40 -11.43 16.30 -1.13
C LYS A 40 -10.95 15.99 -2.55
N ASN A 41 -11.58 16.61 -3.54
CA ASN A 41 -11.21 16.52 -4.95
C ASN A 41 -11.35 17.91 -5.60
N GLY A 42 -10.21 18.58 -5.83
CA GLY A 42 -10.18 19.97 -6.27
C GLY A 42 -10.91 20.90 -5.28
N ASP A 43 -11.84 21.70 -5.79
CA ASP A 43 -12.67 22.62 -5.00
C ASP A 43 -13.84 21.91 -4.26
N GLY A 44 -14.05 20.61 -4.51
CA GLY A 44 -15.18 19.85 -3.97
C GLY A 44 -14.77 18.57 -3.27
N TYR A 45 -15.71 17.64 -3.18
CA TYR A 45 -15.51 16.30 -2.62
C TYR A 45 -15.82 15.23 -3.66
N ALA A 46 -15.13 14.10 -3.57
CA ALA A 46 -15.45 12.91 -4.34
C ALA A 46 -16.84 12.38 -3.96
N LYS A 47 -17.55 11.81 -4.94
CA LYS A 47 -18.84 11.15 -4.69
C LYS A 47 -18.63 9.98 -3.73
N SER A 48 -19.56 9.82 -2.78
CA SER A 48 -19.52 8.72 -1.83
C SER A 48 -19.60 7.36 -2.54
N GLY A 49 -18.75 6.42 -2.11
CA GLY A 49 -18.79 5.04 -2.56
C GLY A 49 -19.69 4.19 -1.66
N THR A 50 -20.77 3.63 -2.21
CA THR A 50 -21.76 2.84 -1.43
C THR A 50 -21.34 1.40 -1.13
N LYS A 51 -20.32 0.88 -1.83
CA LYS A 51 -19.85 -0.52 -1.70
C LYS A 51 -18.32 -0.63 -1.69
N MET A 52 -17.67 0.27 -0.97
CA MET A 52 -16.21 0.24 -0.83
C MET A 52 -15.81 -0.84 0.18
N ILE A 53 -15.24 -1.94 -0.30
CA ILE A 53 -14.85 -3.09 0.53
C ILE A 53 -13.54 -2.79 1.28
N GLU A 54 -13.43 -3.22 2.53
CA GLU A 54 -12.18 -3.17 3.30
C GLU A 54 -11.15 -4.15 2.71
N LEU A 55 -9.92 -3.68 2.53
CA LEU A 55 -8.85 -4.52 2.04
C LEU A 55 -8.21 -5.30 3.18
N THR A 56 -7.71 -6.48 2.86
CA THR A 56 -6.86 -7.29 3.75
C THR A 56 -5.47 -7.43 3.13
N TYR A 57 -4.46 -7.63 3.96
CA TYR A 57 -3.09 -7.79 3.49
C TYR A 57 -2.90 -9.20 2.89
N ASP A 58 -2.24 -9.28 1.74
CA ASP A 58 -1.98 -10.54 1.03
C ASP A 58 -0.47 -10.66 0.79
N CYS A 59 0.13 -11.70 1.37
CA CYS A 59 1.57 -11.93 1.30
C CYS A 59 2.05 -12.36 -0.09
N ASP A 60 1.20 -13.01 -0.89
CA ASP A 60 1.55 -13.40 -2.26
C ASP A 60 1.60 -12.18 -3.19
N LEU A 61 0.80 -11.14 -2.88
CA LEU A 61 0.90 -9.84 -3.55
C LEU A 61 2.12 -9.04 -3.09
N GLU A 62 2.48 -9.08 -1.81
CA GLU A 62 3.73 -8.48 -1.31
C GLU A 62 4.95 -9.10 -2.02
N GLU A 63 5.02 -10.42 -2.15
CA GLU A 63 6.14 -11.07 -2.83
C GLU A 63 6.32 -10.54 -4.25
N LYS A 64 5.23 -10.49 -5.03
CA LYS A 64 5.26 -10.00 -6.40
C LYS A 64 5.71 -8.54 -6.46
N ALA A 65 5.23 -7.70 -5.53
CA ALA A 65 5.65 -6.31 -5.44
C ALA A 65 7.14 -6.19 -5.08
N VAL A 66 7.67 -7.03 -4.19
CA VAL A 66 9.09 -7.04 -3.82
C VAL A 66 9.97 -7.48 -5.01
N ILE A 67 9.56 -8.52 -5.74
CA ILE A 67 10.27 -9.00 -6.93
C ILE A 67 10.37 -7.91 -7.99
N GLU A 68 9.35 -7.07 -8.12
CA GLU A 68 9.39 -5.95 -9.05
C GLU A 68 10.25 -4.79 -8.52
N ALA A 69 10.04 -4.41 -7.25
CA ALA A 69 10.74 -3.29 -6.63
C ALA A 69 12.26 -3.50 -6.52
N ILE A 70 12.72 -4.74 -6.33
CA ILE A 70 14.16 -5.05 -6.20
C ILE A 70 14.95 -4.79 -7.49
N ASN A 71 14.26 -4.75 -8.65
CA ASN A 71 14.88 -4.38 -9.92
C ASN A 71 15.13 -2.87 -10.04
N CYS A 72 14.74 -2.08 -9.04
CA CYS A 72 14.85 -0.61 -9.02
C CYS A 72 14.24 0.04 -10.27
N GLY A 73 13.09 -0.47 -10.72
CA GLY A 73 12.33 0.11 -11.82
C GLY A 73 11.82 1.51 -11.51
N ASP A 74 11.36 2.23 -12.53
CA ASP A 74 10.76 3.57 -12.42
C ASP A 74 9.25 3.58 -12.72
N LYS A 75 8.68 2.40 -13.00
CA LYS A 75 7.29 2.20 -13.40
C LYS A 75 6.83 0.79 -13.09
N ALA A 76 5.53 0.63 -12.92
CA ALA A 76 4.86 -0.66 -12.91
C ALA A 76 5.12 -1.40 -14.24
N THR A 77 5.59 -2.64 -14.15
CA THR A 77 5.79 -3.50 -15.34
C THR A 77 4.92 -4.75 -15.31
N ALA A 78 4.23 -5.04 -14.20
CA ALA A 78 3.41 -6.22 -14.06
C ALA A 78 2.10 -6.07 -14.83
N ALA A 79 2.03 -6.65 -16.03
CA ALA A 79 0.80 -6.81 -16.79
C ALA A 79 -0.07 -7.98 -16.28
N THR A 80 -0.19 -8.14 -14.95
CA THR A 80 -0.96 -9.24 -14.34
C THR A 80 -2.38 -8.81 -14.00
N ALA A 81 -3.23 -9.75 -13.58
CA ALA A 81 -4.62 -9.47 -13.20
C ALA A 81 -4.77 -8.60 -11.93
N ALA A 82 -3.70 -8.46 -11.14
CA ALA A 82 -3.66 -7.55 -9.99
C ALA A 82 -3.19 -6.16 -10.47
N GLY A 83 -3.92 -5.11 -10.09
CA GLY A 83 -3.49 -3.74 -10.36
C GLY A 83 -2.22 -3.39 -9.58
N GLU A 84 -1.32 -2.64 -10.21
CA GLU A 84 -0.05 -2.21 -9.63
C GLU A 84 -0.01 -0.68 -9.50
N SER A 85 0.58 -0.17 -8.42
CA SER A 85 0.86 1.25 -8.21
C SER A 85 2.33 1.40 -7.85
N PHE A 86 2.98 2.42 -8.40
CA PHE A 86 4.42 2.60 -8.28
C PHE A 86 4.75 4.06 -7.94
N TRP A 87 5.70 4.24 -7.04
CA TRP A 87 6.21 5.54 -6.65
C TRP A 87 7.73 5.45 -6.46
N THR A 88 8.44 6.46 -6.94
CA THR A 88 9.89 6.58 -6.76
C THR A 88 10.25 7.96 -6.26
N SER A 89 11.34 8.00 -5.49
CA SER A 89 11.98 9.23 -5.07
C SER A 89 13.48 9.12 -5.32
N GLY A 90 14.08 10.23 -5.72
CA GLY A 90 15.54 10.36 -5.74
C GLY A 90 16.15 10.56 -4.35
N ASN A 91 15.34 10.61 -3.29
CA ASN A 91 15.78 10.71 -1.91
C ASN A 91 15.99 9.30 -1.32
N PHE A 92 17.25 8.91 -1.17
CA PHE A 92 17.66 7.60 -0.65
C PHE A 92 17.68 7.51 0.88
N ASP A 93 17.42 8.62 1.58
CA ASP A 93 17.39 8.66 3.05
C ASP A 93 15.99 8.38 3.63
N LEU A 94 14.98 8.17 2.77
CA LEU A 94 13.63 7.82 3.21
C LEU A 94 13.61 6.39 3.75
N ASP A 95 13.09 6.22 4.97
CA ASP A 95 12.74 4.90 5.46
C ASP A 95 11.49 4.35 4.74
N HIS A 96 11.24 3.05 4.88
CA HIS A 96 10.13 2.39 4.19
C HIS A 96 8.78 3.00 4.59
N GLU A 97 8.62 3.43 5.84
CA GLU A 97 7.38 4.01 6.35
C GLU A 97 7.12 5.42 5.81
N GLN A 98 8.16 6.26 5.73
CA GLN A 98 8.10 7.61 5.15
C GLN A 98 7.81 7.57 3.66
N ALA A 99 8.34 6.57 2.95
CA ALA A 99 8.03 6.36 1.53
C ALA A 99 6.53 6.07 1.28
N MET A 100 5.80 5.61 2.31
CA MET A 100 4.38 5.24 2.19
C MET A 100 3.39 6.38 2.47
N ILE A 101 3.86 7.47 3.08
CA ILE A 101 3.00 8.60 3.52
C ILE A 101 2.92 9.70 2.44
N GLN A 102 3.66 9.57 1.34
CA GLN A 102 3.69 10.53 0.23
C GLN A 102 2.55 10.32 -0.77
#